data_AF-A0A2D5Y3D2-F1
#
_entry.id   AF-A0A2D5Y3D2-F1
#
_cell.length_a   1.000
_cell.length_b   1.000
_cell.length_c   1.000
_cell.angle_alpha   90.00
_cell.angle_beta   90.00
_cell.angle_gamma   90.00
#
_symmetry.space_group_name_H-M   'P 1'
#
loop_
_entity.id
_entity.type
_entity.pdbx_description
1 polymer ?
#
loop_
_entity_poly.entity_id
_entity_poly.type
_entity_poly.pdbx_seq_one_letter_code
_entity_poly.pdbx_strand_id
1 'polypeptide(L)'
;MKISLEALMEQLGVPRVLTPYEAHPWLHYDEDSGITCSAEVRVAPGYDDIETEIQLLYDDPPDEDEEEEEDEEEQIGADGLPIPRKPKNPIIDGRRQIMLMHLEPTADEWEVKSLIVKGEQYFNQFPNWDEKGCAFFRACIEALQMGEIPDFDDLIDAQLSDDSRKGGGRRGRIGRKSPKANPAALMGMKK
;
A
#
# COMPACT_ATOMS: atom_id res chain seq x y z
N MET A 1 -8.91 -10.49 -13.47
CA MET A 1 -8.29 -11.72 -12.95
C MET A 1 -9.40 -12.66 -12.54
N LYS A 2 -9.35 -13.88 -13.08
CA LYS A 2 -10.14 -15.00 -12.57
C LYS A 2 -9.18 -16.12 -12.27
N ILE A 3 -9.24 -16.64 -11.05
CA ILE A 3 -8.23 -17.57 -10.56
C ILE A 3 -8.87 -18.63 -9.68
N SER A 4 -8.32 -19.83 -9.66
CA SER A 4 -8.76 -20.85 -8.71
C SER A 4 -8.47 -20.39 -7.28
N LEU A 5 -9.26 -20.88 -6.34
CA LEU A 5 -9.09 -20.59 -4.92
C LEU A 5 -7.68 -20.95 -4.40
N GLU A 6 -7.12 -22.09 -4.81
CA GLU A 6 -5.78 -22.50 -4.38
C GLU A 6 -4.71 -21.51 -4.84
N ALA A 7 -4.78 -21.09 -6.10
CA ALA A 7 -3.82 -20.14 -6.66
C ALA A 7 -4.05 -18.72 -6.12
N LEU A 8 -5.30 -18.36 -5.78
CA LEU A 8 -5.60 -17.13 -5.04
C LEU A 8 -4.91 -17.12 -3.67
N MET A 9 -5.05 -18.19 -2.88
CA MET A 9 -4.43 -18.30 -1.56
C MET A 9 -2.91 -18.18 -1.66
N GLU A 10 -2.30 -18.84 -2.65
CA GLU A 10 -0.87 -18.71 -2.92
C GLU A 10 -0.48 -17.27 -3.29
N GLN A 11 -1.27 -16.58 -4.12
CA GLN A 11 -1.01 -15.18 -4.47
C GLN A 11 -1.10 -14.25 -3.26
N LEU A 12 -2.09 -14.47 -2.39
CA LEU A 12 -2.27 -13.75 -1.12
C LEU A 12 -1.27 -14.16 -0.03
N GLY A 13 -0.34 -15.07 -0.31
CA GLY A 13 0.68 -15.51 0.65
C GLY A 13 0.15 -16.45 1.73
N VAL A 14 -1.09 -16.94 1.62
CA VAL A 14 -1.69 -17.89 2.56
C VAL A 14 -1.20 -19.31 2.24
N PRO A 15 -0.58 -20.03 3.19
CA PRO A 15 0.08 -21.32 2.92
C PRO A 15 -0.89 -22.50 2.71
N ARG A 16 -2.20 -22.28 2.87
CA ARG A 16 -3.25 -23.30 2.77
C ARG A 16 -4.55 -22.68 2.29
N VAL A 17 -5.46 -23.53 1.80
CA VAL A 17 -6.84 -23.12 1.54
C VAL A 17 -7.56 -22.87 2.87
N LEU A 18 -8.19 -21.70 2.97
CA LEU A 18 -9.05 -21.33 4.10
C LEU A 18 -10.48 -21.83 3.86
N THR A 19 -11.11 -22.29 4.94
CA THR A 19 -12.51 -22.72 5.01
C THR A 19 -13.39 -21.58 5.55
N PRO A 20 -14.73 -21.65 5.44
CA PRO A 20 -15.60 -20.60 5.99
C PRO A 20 -15.28 -20.28 7.44
N TYR A 21 -15.36 -19.00 7.82
CA TYR A 21 -15.01 -18.48 9.15
C TYR A 21 -13.53 -18.52 9.52
N GLU A 22 -12.65 -19.03 8.66
CA GLU A 22 -11.22 -18.96 8.92
C GLU A 22 -10.64 -17.61 8.51
N ALA A 23 -9.62 -17.21 9.26
CA ALA A 23 -8.78 -16.08 8.94
C ALA A 23 -7.31 -16.47 9.08
N HIS A 24 -6.45 -15.74 8.36
CA HIS A 24 -5.00 -15.87 8.44
C HIS A 24 -4.38 -14.50 8.67
N PRO A 25 -3.99 -14.18 9.92
CA PRO A 25 -3.39 -12.89 10.25
C PRO A 25 -1.86 -12.91 10.18
N TRP A 26 -1.30 -11.77 9.80
CA TRP A 26 0.09 -11.37 10.01
C TRP A 26 0.12 -10.10 10.86
N LEU A 27 1.05 -10.04 11.79
CA LEU A 27 1.16 -8.93 12.73
C LEU A 27 2.62 -8.61 12.97
N HIS A 28 2.95 -7.33 12.93
CA HIS A 28 4.23 -6.82 13.39
C HIS A 28 4.02 -5.56 14.24
N TYR A 29 4.63 -5.53 15.42
CA TYR A 29 4.63 -4.38 16.31
C TYR A 29 6.02 -3.76 16.29
N ASP A 30 6.07 -2.46 16.01
CA ASP A 30 7.27 -1.64 16.10
C ASP A 30 7.23 -0.82 17.39
N GLU A 31 8.09 -1.18 18.33
CA GLU A 31 8.18 -0.55 19.65
C GLU A 31 8.71 0.88 19.57
N ASP A 32 9.56 1.19 18.58
CA ASP A 32 10.18 2.51 18.45
C ASP A 32 9.15 3.58 18.00
N SER A 33 8.18 3.18 17.17
CA SER A 33 7.11 4.05 16.69
C SER A 33 5.78 3.89 17.44
N GLY A 34 5.60 2.84 18.24
CA GLY A 34 4.31 2.56 18.90
C GLY A 34 3.21 2.20 17.91
N ILE A 35 3.58 1.56 16.79
CA ILE A 35 2.66 1.20 15.71
C ILE A 35 2.62 -0.32 15.56
N THR A 36 1.40 -0.86 15.48
CA THR A 36 1.16 -2.24 15.06
C THR A 36 0.65 -2.25 13.62
N CYS A 37 1.32 -2.94 12.72
CA CYS A 37 0.79 -3.26 11.40
C CYS A 37 0.19 -4.67 11.40
N SER A 38 -1.09 -4.75 11.04
CA SER A 38 -1.86 -5.98 10.91
C SER A 38 -2.25 -6.17 9.45
N ALA A 39 -2.03 -7.37 8.91
CA ALA A 39 -2.61 -7.81 7.64
C ALA A 39 -3.41 -9.09 7.88
N GLU A 40 -4.57 -9.25 7.25
CA GLU A 40 -5.41 -10.44 7.43
C GLU A 40 -6.08 -10.83 6.10
N VAL A 41 -6.18 -12.14 5.85
CA VAL A 41 -7.14 -12.70 4.89
C VAL A 41 -8.24 -13.41 5.67
N ARG A 42 -9.51 -13.09 5.40
CA ARG A 42 -10.68 -13.65 6.09
C ARG A 42 -11.69 -14.19 5.09
N VAL A 43 -12.22 -15.37 5.39
CA VAL A 43 -13.27 -16.00 4.58
C VAL A 43 -14.63 -15.84 5.25
N ALA A 44 -15.60 -15.30 4.51
CA ALA A 44 -16.95 -15.13 5.00
C ALA A 44 -17.66 -16.47 5.29
N PRO A 45 -18.67 -16.45 6.18
CA PRO A 45 -19.49 -17.63 6.53
C PRO A 45 -20.08 -18.39 5.33
N GLY A 46 -20.51 -17.66 4.30
CA GLY A 46 -21.19 -18.20 3.14
C GLY A 46 -20.24 -18.73 2.07
N TYR A 47 -18.93 -18.55 2.26
CA TYR A 47 -17.93 -18.77 1.21
C TYR A 47 -18.21 -17.93 -0.06
N ASP A 48 -18.88 -16.81 0.13
CA ASP A 48 -19.34 -15.86 -0.88
C ASP A 48 -18.47 -14.60 -0.94
N ASP A 49 -17.57 -14.42 0.02
CA ASP A 49 -16.63 -13.31 0.09
C ASP A 49 -15.31 -13.76 0.76
N ILE A 50 -14.20 -13.29 0.21
CA ILE A 50 -12.89 -13.29 0.83
C ILE A 50 -12.46 -11.84 0.95
N GLU A 51 -12.21 -11.42 2.17
CA GLU A 51 -11.73 -10.09 2.47
C GLU A 51 -10.24 -10.14 2.79
N THR A 52 -9.49 -9.18 2.28
CA THR A 52 -8.10 -8.95 2.67
C THR A 52 -7.98 -7.53 3.20
N GLU A 53 -7.41 -7.38 4.39
CA GLU A 53 -7.29 -6.08 5.05
C GLU A 53 -5.84 -5.85 5.50
N ILE A 54 -5.37 -4.60 5.36
CA ILE A 54 -4.16 -4.11 6.01
C ILE A 54 -4.53 -2.88 6.82
N GLN A 55 -4.10 -2.86 8.08
CA GLN A 55 -4.43 -1.81 9.03
C GLN A 55 -3.24 -1.48 9.92
N LEU A 56 -3.07 -0.19 10.23
CA LEU A 56 -2.18 0.28 11.28
C LEU A 56 -3.00 0.57 12.54
N LEU A 57 -2.46 0.18 13.68
CA LEU A 57 -2.96 0.53 15.00
C LEU A 57 -1.88 1.35 15.73
N TYR A 58 -2.27 2.51 16.25
CA TYR A 58 -1.39 3.44 16.94
C TYR A 58 -1.68 3.36 18.43
N ASP A 59 -0.64 3.21 19.25
CA ASP A 59 -0.77 3.26 20.71
C ASP A 59 -1.09 4.68 21.20
N ASP A 60 -0.46 5.68 20.57
CA ASP A 60 -0.73 7.10 20.75
C ASP A 60 -1.03 7.71 19.38
N PRO A 61 -2.31 7.87 18.99
CA PRO A 61 -2.64 8.42 17.68
C PRO A 61 -2.19 9.88 17.60
N PRO A 62 -1.60 10.31 16.47
CA PRO A 62 -1.27 11.72 16.27
C PRO A 62 -2.55 12.57 16.31
N ASP A 63 -2.43 13.80 16.80
CA ASP A 63 -3.53 14.76 16.80
C ASP A 63 -3.99 15.01 15.35
N GLU A 64 -5.30 15.10 15.11
CA GLU A 64 -5.88 15.28 13.77
C GLU A 64 -5.30 16.49 13.02
N ASP A 65 -4.88 17.53 13.77
CA ASP A 65 -4.30 18.76 13.25
C ASP A 65 -2.84 18.61 12.78
N GLU A 66 -2.07 17.63 13.29
CA GLU A 66 -0.65 17.44 12.93
C GLU A 66 -0.47 16.76 11.57
N GLU A 67 -1.45 15.99 11.11
CA GLU A 67 -1.43 15.37 9.78
C GLU A 67 -1.94 16.29 8.66
N GLU A 68 -2.59 17.42 9.00
CA GLU A 68 -3.05 18.40 8.01
C GLU A 68 -1.90 19.22 7.41
N GLU A 69 -0.74 19.29 8.06
CA GLU A 69 0.36 20.18 7.65
C GLU A 69 1.18 19.68 6.44
N GLU A 70 1.07 18.42 6.01
CA GLU A 70 2.02 17.88 5.01
C GLU A 70 1.73 18.23 3.53
N ASP A 71 0.57 18.75 3.11
CA ASP A 71 0.36 19.08 1.68
C ASP A 71 -0.79 20.08 1.41
N GLU A 72 -0.73 21.27 1.98
CA GLU A 72 -1.71 22.35 1.67
C GLU A 72 -1.35 23.25 0.48
N GLU A 73 -0.26 22.98 -0.26
CA GLU A 73 -0.02 23.70 -1.51
C GLU A 73 -0.90 23.13 -2.63
N GLU A 74 -1.81 23.95 -3.15
CA GLU A 74 -2.69 23.63 -4.28
C GLU A 74 -1.83 23.23 -5.50
N GLN A 75 -1.62 21.92 -5.69
CA GLN A 75 -0.75 21.45 -6.76
C GLN A 75 -1.45 21.67 -8.12
N ILE A 76 -0.81 22.44 -8.99
CA ILE A 76 -1.26 22.68 -10.36
C ILE A 76 -0.57 21.65 -11.27
N GLY A 77 -1.37 20.87 -11.99
CA GLY A 77 -0.91 19.91 -12.98
C GLY A 77 -0.16 20.57 -14.13
N ALA A 78 0.58 19.77 -14.91
CA ALA A 78 1.33 20.26 -16.08
C ALA A 78 0.43 20.88 -17.17
N ASP A 79 -0.88 20.62 -17.10
CA ASP A 79 -1.95 21.17 -17.93
C ASP A 79 -2.55 22.49 -17.38
N GLY A 80 -2.05 22.98 -16.25
CA GLY A 80 -2.56 24.18 -15.59
C GLY A 80 -3.85 23.95 -14.81
N LEU A 81 -4.29 22.71 -14.65
CA LEU A 81 -5.50 22.37 -13.88
C LEU A 81 -5.13 21.98 -12.44
N PRO A 82 -5.98 22.31 -11.44
CA PRO A 82 -5.79 21.82 -10.08
C PRO A 82 -5.79 20.29 -10.08
N ILE A 83 -4.78 19.69 -9.44
CA ILE A 83 -4.76 18.25 -9.20
C ILE A 83 -5.83 17.97 -8.12
N PRO A 84 -6.79 17.06 -8.38
CA PRO A 84 -7.79 16.71 -7.37
C PRO A 84 -7.12 16.19 -6.11
N ARG A 85 -7.54 16.71 -4.95
CA ARG A 85 -6.99 16.31 -3.64
C ARG A 85 -7.21 14.82 -3.43
N LYS A 86 -6.18 14.09 -3.01
CA LYS A 86 -6.33 12.69 -2.60
C LYS A 86 -7.36 12.61 -1.46
N PRO A 87 -8.23 11.58 -1.45
CA PRO A 87 -9.15 11.37 -0.34
C PRO A 87 -8.36 11.24 0.98
N LYS A 88 -8.82 11.89 2.05
CA LYS A 88 -8.22 11.76 3.37
C LYS A 88 -8.39 10.30 3.85
N ASN A 89 -7.31 9.72 4.38
CA ASN A 89 -7.34 8.42 5.04
C ASN A 89 -7.12 8.61 6.56
N PRO A 90 -8.17 9.03 7.29
CA PRO A 90 -8.05 9.45 8.67
C PRO A 90 -7.71 8.28 9.59
N ILE A 91 -7.09 8.61 10.72
CA ILE A 91 -7.00 7.70 11.87
C ILE A 91 -8.33 7.80 12.63
N ILE A 92 -9.00 6.67 12.82
CA ILE A 92 -10.28 6.59 13.55
C ILE A 92 -10.08 5.62 14.70
N ASP A 93 -10.24 6.08 15.95
CA ASP A 93 -10.10 5.22 17.15
C ASP A 93 -8.73 4.51 17.20
N GLY A 94 -7.65 5.26 16.91
CA GLY A 94 -6.27 4.75 16.87
C GLY A 94 -5.97 3.84 15.68
N ARG A 95 -6.84 3.80 14.66
CA ARG A 95 -6.74 2.85 13.54
C ARG A 95 -6.70 3.57 12.21
N ARG A 96 -5.81 3.14 11.32
CA ARG A 96 -5.75 3.58 9.92
C ARG A 96 -5.87 2.38 8.99
N GLN A 97 -6.89 2.38 8.14
CA GLN A 97 -7.02 1.37 7.10
C GLN A 97 -6.07 1.70 5.96
N ILE A 98 -5.17 0.77 5.63
CA ILE A 98 -4.25 0.93 4.51
C ILE A 98 -4.81 0.28 3.26
N MET A 99 -5.36 -0.93 3.38
CA MET A 99 -5.94 -1.65 2.25
C MET A 99 -7.17 -2.41 2.68
N LEU A 100 -8.17 -2.44 1.81
CA LEU A 100 -9.32 -3.33 1.88
C LEU A 100 -9.61 -3.87 0.48
N MET A 101 -9.66 -5.18 0.32
CA MET A 101 -9.98 -5.82 -0.95
C MET A 101 -10.95 -6.98 -0.73
N HIS A 102 -11.97 -7.04 -1.58
CA HIS A 102 -12.99 -8.10 -1.55
C HIS A 102 -12.91 -8.92 -2.83
N LEU A 103 -13.01 -10.23 -2.67
CA LEU A 103 -13.09 -11.18 -3.75
C LEU A 103 -14.34 -12.01 -3.61
N GLU A 104 -15.07 -12.19 -4.71
CA GLU A 104 -16.29 -12.99 -4.75
C GLU A 104 -16.12 -14.18 -5.71
N PRO A 105 -16.76 -15.33 -5.42
CA PRO A 105 -16.74 -16.47 -6.31
C PRO A 105 -17.54 -16.21 -7.58
N THR A 106 -16.98 -16.56 -8.73
CA THR A 106 -17.60 -16.53 -10.05
C THR A 106 -17.51 -17.93 -10.67
N ALA A 107 -18.57 -18.73 -10.52
CA ALA A 107 -18.59 -20.15 -10.85
C ALA A 107 -17.54 -20.95 -10.07
N ASP A 108 -16.47 -21.42 -10.73
CA ASP A 108 -15.38 -22.20 -10.12
C ASP A 108 -14.12 -21.36 -9.85
N GLU A 109 -14.17 -20.05 -10.11
CA GLU A 109 -13.06 -19.12 -9.98
C GLU A 109 -13.40 -17.99 -9.00
N TRP A 110 -12.40 -17.22 -8.58
CA TRP A 110 -12.54 -16.04 -7.75
C TRP A 110 -12.11 -14.80 -8.53
N GLU A 111 -12.82 -13.70 -8.31
CA GLU A 111 -12.56 -12.41 -8.95
C GLU A 111 -12.57 -11.29 -7.91
N VAL A 112 -11.63 -10.37 -8.03
CA VAL A 112 -11.58 -9.17 -7.18
C VAL A 112 -12.73 -8.22 -7.58
N LYS A 113 -13.55 -7.82 -6.61
CA LYS A 113 -14.70 -6.93 -6.83
C LYS A 113 -14.47 -5.51 -6.35
N SER A 114 -13.58 -5.31 -5.39
CA SER A 114 -13.19 -3.98 -4.93
C SER A 114 -11.77 -3.99 -4.40
N LEU A 115 -11.07 -2.86 -4.57
CA LEU A 115 -9.76 -2.62 -4.00
C LEU A 115 -9.70 -1.17 -3.54
N ILE A 116 -9.62 -0.96 -2.24
CA ILE A 116 -9.44 0.35 -1.63
C ILE A 116 -8.05 0.38 -1.02
N VAL A 117 -7.26 1.41 -1.35
CA VAL A 117 -5.95 1.62 -0.73
C VAL A 117 -5.84 3.08 -0.29
N LYS A 118 -5.55 3.30 1.00
CA LYS A 118 -5.54 4.60 1.67
C LYS A 118 -6.77 5.47 1.31
N GLY A 119 -7.96 4.86 1.35
CA GLY A 119 -9.23 5.54 1.05
C GLY A 119 -9.51 5.80 -0.45
N GLU A 120 -8.59 5.46 -1.35
CA GLU A 120 -8.78 5.58 -2.80
C GLU A 120 -9.30 4.25 -3.39
N GLN A 121 -10.34 4.31 -4.23
CA GLN A 121 -10.96 3.14 -4.87
C GLN A 121 -10.29 2.82 -6.21
N TYR A 122 -9.61 1.70 -6.31
CA TYR A 122 -8.84 1.26 -7.49
C TYR A 122 -9.62 0.37 -8.48
N PHE A 123 -10.88 0.02 -8.18
CA PHE A 123 -11.70 -0.82 -9.05
C PHE A 123 -11.75 -0.30 -10.50
N ASN A 124 -11.25 -1.11 -11.44
CA ASN A 124 -11.20 -0.80 -12.88
C ASN A 124 -10.51 0.52 -13.25
N GLN A 125 -9.64 1.05 -12.38
CA GLN A 125 -8.90 2.29 -12.67
C GLN A 125 -7.83 2.10 -13.76
N PHE A 126 -7.17 0.93 -13.80
CA PHE A 126 -6.13 0.61 -14.80
C PHE A 126 -6.09 -0.89 -15.11
N PRO A 127 -5.41 -1.32 -16.20
CA PRO A 127 -5.30 -2.74 -16.54
C PRO A 127 -4.64 -3.56 -15.43
N ASN A 128 -5.20 -4.75 -15.16
CA ASN A 128 -4.70 -5.69 -14.15
C ASN A 128 -4.61 -5.09 -12.73
N TRP A 129 -5.50 -4.15 -12.39
CA TRP A 129 -5.58 -3.53 -11.07
C TRP A 129 -5.76 -4.55 -9.94
N ASP A 130 -6.42 -5.66 -10.23
CA ASP A 130 -6.69 -6.77 -9.34
C ASP A 130 -5.45 -7.63 -9.07
N GLU A 131 -4.70 -8.00 -10.11
CA GLU A 131 -3.41 -8.69 -9.95
C GLU A 131 -2.41 -7.82 -9.19
N LYS A 132 -2.39 -6.51 -9.51
CA LYS A 132 -1.54 -5.52 -8.83
C LYS A 132 -1.95 -5.33 -7.37
N GLY A 133 -3.25 -5.39 -7.05
CA GLY A 133 -3.75 -5.41 -5.68
C GLY A 133 -3.24 -6.60 -4.88
N CYS A 134 -3.31 -7.81 -5.46
CA CYS A 134 -2.76 -9.01 -4.82
C CYS A 134 -1.24 -8.91 -4.62
N ALA A 135 -0.51 -8.36 -5.60
CA ALA A 135 0.94 -8.14 -5.49
C ALA A 135 1.31 -7.13 -4.40
N PHE A 136 0.55 -6.03 -4.29
CA PHE A 136 0.71 -5.05 -3.22
C PHE A 136 0.48 -5.67 -1.83
N PHE A 137 -0.60 -6.43 -1.66
CA PHE A 137 -0.88 -7.14 -0.41
C PHE A 137 0.23 -8.12 -0.04
N ARG A 138 0.70 -8.91 -1.01
CA ARG A 138 1.80 -9.86 -0.82
C ARG A 138 3.10 -9.17 -0.41
N ALA A 139 3.45 -8.04 -1.04
CA ALA A 139 4.65 -7.28 -0.68
C ALA A 139 4.59 -6.78 0.77
N CYS A 140 3.39 -6.38 1.23
CA CYS A 140 3.20 -6.01 2.63
C CYS A 140 3.40 -7.21 3.58
N ILE A 141 2.86 -8.38 3.24
CA ILE A 141 3.07 -9.61 4.03
C ILE A 141 4.56 -9.97 4.11
N GLU A 142 5.27 -9.90 2.98
CA GLU A 142 6.70 -10.22 2.93
C GLU A 142 7.49 -9.30 3.88
N ALA A 143 7.19 -8.00 3.89
CA ALA A 143 7.77 -7.05 4.85
C ALA A 143 7.42 -7.40 6.31
N LEU A 144 6.15 -7.70 6.61
CA LEU A 144 5.74 -8.12 7.96
C LEU A 144 6.46 -9.38 8.42
N GLN A 145 6.68 -10.34 7.53
CA GLN A 145 7.44 -11.56 7.82
C GLN A 145 8.93 -11.30 8.03
N MET A 146 9.47 -10.24 7.42
CA MET A 146 10.83 -9.75 7.70
C MET A 146 10.92 -8.95 9.00
N GLY A 147 9.80 -8.68 9.67
CA GLY A 147 9.74 -7.95 10.93
C GLY A 147 9.95 -6.45 10.72
N GLU A 148 9.40 -5.90 9.65
CA GLU A 148 9.37 -4.47 9.38
C GLU A 148 7.96 -4.00 8.99
N ILE A 149 7.65 -2.75 9.31
CA ILE A 149 6.44 -2.08 8.79
C ILE A 149 6.74 -1.67 7.33
N PRO A 150 5.90 -2.04 6.35
CA PRO A 150 6.12 -1.68 4.96
C PRO A 150 6.05 -0.17 4.72
N ASP A 151 6.89 0.34 3.82
CA ASP A 151 6.69 1.67 3.25
C ASP A 151 5.55 1.62 2.22
N PHE A 152 4.35 1.96 2.68
CA PHE A 152 3.14 1.84 1.86
C PHE A 152 3.13 2.76 0.65
N ASP A 153 3.72 3.96 0.73
CA ASP A 153 3.73 4.90 -0.39
C ASP A 153 4.65 4.41 -1.50
N ASP A 154 5.83 3.94 -1.15
CA ASP A 154 6.75 3.31 -2.10
C ASP A 154 6.14 2.05 -2.74
N LEU A 155 5.42 1.24 -1.95
CA LEU A 155 4.74 0.05 -2.46
C LEU A 155 3.55 0.37 -3.38
N ILE A 156 2.77 1.41 -3.08
CA ILE A 156 1.68 1.90 -3.95
C ILE A 156 2.28 2.35 -5.29
N ASP A 157 3.34 3.16 -5.26
CA ASP A 157 4.00 3.65 -6.47
C ASP A 157 4.61 2.52 -7.30
N ALA A 158 5.18 1.51 -6.64
CA ALA A 158 5.80 0.36 -7.29
C ALA A 158 4.77 -0.59 -7.92
N GLN A 159 3.68 -0.90 -7.22
CA GLN A 159 2.74 -1.96 -7.61
C GLN A 159 1.48 -1.43 -8.29
N LEU A 160 0.92 -0.30 -7.84
CA LEU A 160 -0.38 0.22 -8.27
C LEU A 160 -0.26 1.35 -9.31
N SER A 161 0.91 1.56 -9.92
CA SER A 161 1.06 2.56 -10.99
C SER A 161 0.73 2.00 -12.38
N ASP A 162 0.12 2.84 -13.24
CA ASP A 162 -0.18 2.50 -14.63
C ASP A 162 1.08 2.56 -15.50
N ASP A 163 1.61 1.39 -15.87
CA ASP A 163 2.79 1.26 -16.73
C ASP A 163 2.55 1.81 -18.15
N SER A 164 1.29 1.92 -18.58
CA SER A 164 0.95 2.40 -19.93
C SER A 164 1.12 3.92 -20.09
N ARG A 165 1.06 4.69 -18.99
CA ARG A 165 1.39 6.13 -18.96
C ARG A 165 2.88 6.41 -18.85
N LYS A 166 3.71 5.44 -18.47
CA LYS A 166 5.19 5.53 -18.49
C LYS A 166 5.77 5.20 -19.88
N GLY A 167 5.11 5.70 -20.93
CA GLY A 167 5.64 5.71 -22.29
C GLY A 167 6.83 6.65 -22.42
N GLY A 168 8.04 6.09 -22.42
CA GLY A 168 9.22 6.74 -22.98
C GLY A 168 10.13 7.49 -21.99
N GLY A 169 10.95 6.73 -21.26
CA GLY A 169 12.27 7.19 -20.83
C GLY A 169 12.38 7.63 -19.39
N ARG A 170 12.99 6.77 -18.57
CA ARG A 170 13.93 7.20 -17.51
C ARG A 170 14.82 6.03 -17.09
N ARG A 171 15.95 5.90 -17.82
CA ARG A 171 17.19 5.49 -17.19
C ARG A 171 17.53 6.53 -16.11
N GLY A 172 17.63 6.09 -14.86
CA GLY A 172 18.33 6.80 -13.79
C GLY A 172 17.47 7.71 -12.92
N ARG A 173 17.03 7.19 -11.78
CA ARG A 173 16.79 8.01 -10.57
C ARG A 173 17.62 7.41 -9.43
N ILE A 174 18.94 7.59 -9.51
CA ILE A 174 19.81 7.51 -8.34
C ILE A 174 19.57 8.81 -7.56
N GLY A 175 18.60 8.78 -6.67
CA GLY A 175 18.33 9.84 -5.70
C GLY A 175 19.21 9.72 -4.46
N ARG A 176 20.54 9.69 -4.62
CA ARG A 176 21.43 10.02 -3.50
C ARG A 176 21.76 11.50 -3.62
N LYS A 177 21.28 12.32 -2.67
CA LYS A 177 21.71 13.70 -2.51
C LYS A 177 23.25 13.71 -2.43
N SER A 178 23.92 14.09 -3.51
CA SER A 178 25.37 14.36 -3.49
C SER A 178 25.63 15.46 -2.46
N PRO A 179 26.56 15.29 -1.51
CA PRO A 179 26.94 16.36 -0.62
C PRO A 179 27.46 17.53 -1.46
N LYS A 180 26.90 18.73 -1.29
CA LYS A 180 27.41 19.96 -1.91
C LYS A 180 28.78 20.25 -1.31
N ALA A 181 29.84 19.72 -1.92
CA ALA A 181 31.20 20.11 -1.62
C ALA A 181 31.39 21.56 -2.08
N ASN A 182 31.52 22.49 -1.15
CA ASN A 182 31.91 23.86 -1.44
C ASN A 182 33.43 23.89 -1.78
N PRO A 183 33.83 24.18 -3.03
CA PRO A 183 35.25 24.25 -3.40
C PRO A 183 36.03 25.37 -2.70
N ALA A 184 35.34 26.33 -2.08
CA ALA A 184 35.94 27.40 -1.28
C ALA A 184 36.51 26.92 0.08
N ALA A 185 36.15 25.72 0.55
CA ALA A 185 36.66 25.17 1.83
C ALA A 185 37.98 24.39 1.69
N LEU A 186 38.49 24.17 0.46
CA LEU A 186 39.67 23.35 0.19
C LEU A 186 40.94 24.14 -0.18
N MET A 187 40.88 25.46 -0.32
CA MET A 187 42.04 26.32 -0.60
C MET A 187 42.29 27.37 0.49
N GLY A 188 42.37 26.89 1.74
CA GLY A 188 42.65 27.74 2.91
C GLY A 188 43.69 27.18 3.90
N MET A 189 44.31 26.02 3.64
CA MET A 189 45.41 25.53 4.46
C MET A 189 46.71 26.22 4.04
N LYS A 190 46.97 27.40 4.64
CA LYS A 190 48.28 28.04 4.62
C LYS A 190 49.31 27.09 5.26
N LYS A 191 50.46 26.97 4.61
CA LYS A 191 51.71 26.47 5.19
C LYS A 191 52.14 27.31 6.39
#